data_AF-A0A2N2CE03-F1
#
_entry.id   AF-A0A2N2CE03-F1
#
_cell.length_a   1.000
_cell.length_b   1.000
_cell.length_c   1.000
_cell.angle_alpha   90.00
_cell.angle_beta   90.00
_cell.angle_gamma   90.00
#
_symmetry.space_group_name_H-M   'P 1'
#
loop_
_entity.id
_entity.type
_entity.pdbx_description
1 polymer ?
#
loop_
_entity_poly.entity_id
_entity_poly.type
_entity_poly.pdbx_seq_one_letter_code
_entity_poly.pdbx_strand_id
1 'polypeptide(L)'
;MKTKDRNDFPSWVLLFVGIFDVIRGFMHTFNISWAVDVFAKLDLSVAKDAQLFLLAAFGISNYLTGFIFILISRKAKHLSVYMLSFILAAYALGVVAMRVVGLTKGDNAFRGMYIMMGYLLICLLTLVKFAWDHNRIKSI
;
A
#
# COMPACT_ATOMS: atom_id res chain seq x y z
N MET A 1 14.91 26.34 -19.34
CA MET A 1 14.45 25.85 -18.03
C MET A 1 13.49 24.69 -18.27
N LYS A 2 13.85 23.43 -17.97
CA LYS A 2 12.95 22.28 -18.17
C LYS A 2 11.78 22.40 -17.21
N THR A 3 10.56 22.51 -17.72
CA THR A 3 9.35 22.42 -16.92
C THR A 3 9.33 21.07 -16.23
N LYS A 4 9.33 21.08 -14.89
CA LYS A 4 9.22 19.86 -14.07
C LYS A 4 7.89 19.18 -14.41
N ASP A 5 7.91 17.87 -14.72
CA ASP A 5 6.67 17.15 -14.99
C ASP A 5 5.85 17.16 -13.71
N ARG A 6 4.59 17.61 -13.80
CA ARG A 6 3.68 17.71 -12.65
C ARG A 6 3.53 16.39 -11.90
N ASN A 7 3.72 15.29 -12.62
CA ASN A 7 3.61 13.94 -12.09
C ASN A 7 4.92 13.40 -11.51
N ASP A 8 6.02 14.16 -11.54
CA ASP A 8 7.30 13.70 -11.01
C ASP A 8 7.21 13.38 -9.53
N PHE A 9 6.58 14.25 -8.73
CA PHE A 9 6.46 14.01 -7.28
C PHE A 9 5.57 12.79 -6.96
N PRO A 10 4.33 12.68 -7.49
CA PRO A 10 3.53 11.46 -7.34
C PRO A 10 4.22 10.19 -7.86
N SER A 11 4.96 10.27 -8.97
CA SER A 11 5.75 9.16 -9.53
C SER A 11 6.85 8.70 -8.57
N TRP A 12 7.58 9.62 -7.94
CA TRP A 12 8.58 9.25 -6.94
C TRP A 12 7.95 8.57 -5.73
N VAL A 13 6.84 9.10 -5.23
CA VAL A 13 6.11 8.47 -4.11
C VAL A 13 5.63 7.07 -4.50
N LEU A 14 5.06 6.92 -5.70
CA LEU A 14 4.61 5.62 -6.20
C LEU A 14 5.78 4.63 -6.36
N LEU A 15 6.97 5.11 -6.73
CA LEU A 15 8.16 4.25 -6.74
C LEU A 15 8.47 3.74 -5.34
N PHE A 16 8.53 4.62 -4.33
CA PHE A 16 8.84 4.20 -2.96
C PHE A 16 7.79 3.22 -2.42
N VAL A 17 6.53 3.49 -2.69
CA VAL A 17 5.41 2.57 -2.42
C VAL A 17 5.63 1.22 -3.13
N GLY A 18 6.00 1.21 -4.40
CA GLY A 18 6.27 -0.01 -5.15
C GLY A 18 7.46 -0.81 -4.61
N ILE A 19 8.56 -0.15 -4.22
CA ILE A 19 9.70 -0.81 -3.57
C ILE A 19 9.28 -1.40 -2.22
N PHE A 20 8.51 -0.65 -1.44
CA PHE A 20 7.99 -1.12 -0.17
C PHE A 20 7.09 -2.35 -0.34
N ASP A 21 6.27 -2.39 -1.39
CA ASP A 21 5.47 -3.56 -1.76
C ASP A 21 6.32 -4.78 -2.09
N VAL A 22 7.42 -4.63 -2.82
CA VAL A 22 8.35 -5.74 -3.08
C VAL A 22 8.98 -6.26 -1.78
N ILE A 23 9.35 -5.38 -0.86
CA ILE A 23 9.87 -5.77 0.46
C ILE A 23 8.79 -6.52 1.26
N ARG A 24 7.54 -6.03 1.25
CA ARG A 24 6.40 -6.72 1.88
C ARG A 24 6.15 -8.08 1.25
N GLY A 25 6.25 -8.20 -0.07
CA GLY A 25 6.16 -9.46 -0.79
C GLY A 25 7.17 -10.46 -0.26
N PHE A 26 8.44 -10.05 -0.16
CA PHE A 26 9.50 -10.90 0.38
C PHE A 26 9.23 -11.34 1.83
N MET A 27 8.81 -10.40 2.68
CA MET A 27 8.48 -10.69 4.08
C MET A 27 7.31 -11.67 4.19
N HIS A 28 6.28 -11.49 3.37
CA HIS A 28 5.07 -12.30 3.39
C HIS A 28 5.17 -13.61 2.61
N THR A 29 6.25 -13.90 1.88
CA THR A 29 6.46 -15.19 1.20
C THR A 29 7.63 -15.98 1.76
N PHE A 30 8.82 -15.39 1.82
CA PHE A 30 10.06 -16.09 2.18
C PHE A 30 10.40 -15.95 3.66
N ASN A 31 9.94 -14.88 4.31
CA ASN A 31 10.21 -14.62 5.73
C ASN A 31 8.92 -14.60 6.58
N ILE A 32 7.98 -15.49 6.25
CA ILE A 32 6.64 -15.54 6.83
C ILE A 32 6.66 -15.67 8.35
N SER A 33 7.46 -16.58 8.91
CA SER A 33 7.50 -16.80 10.36
C SER A 33 7.91 -15.54 11.12
N TRP A 34 8.94 -14.85 10.62
CA TRP A 34 9.38 -13.58 11.20
C TRP A 34 8.34 -12.47 11.05
N ALA A 35 7.67 -12.40 9.88
CA ALA A 35 6.61 -11.43 9.66
C ALA A 35 5.43 -11.64 10.63
N VAL A 36 5.11 -12.90 10.95
CA VAL A 36 4.11 -13.25 11.96
C VAL A 36 4.56 -12.79 13.35
N ASP A 37 5.77 -13.14 13.77
CA ASP A 37 6.25 -12.85 15.13
C ASP A 37 6.40 -11.34 15.39
N VAL A 38 6.85 -10.59 14.39
CA VAL A 38 7.19 -9.16 14.53
C VAL A 38 5.99 -8.25 14.27
N PHE A 39 5.20 -8.53 13.22
CA PHE A 39 4.16 -7.61 12.74
C PHE A 39 2.75 -8.13 12.93
N ALA A 40 2.50 -9.38 12.57
CA ALA A 40 1.13 -9.88 12.50
C ALA A 40 0.60 -10.34 13.87
N LYS A 41 1.50 -10.80 14.76
CA LYS A 41 1.17 -11.39 16.07
C LYS A 41 -0.03 -12.34 16.00
N LEU A 42 -0.04 -13.15 14.94
CA LEU A 42 -1.10 -14.12 14.70
C LEU A 42 -0.98 -15.25 15.71
N ASP A 43 -2.12 -15.72 16.21
CA ASP A 43 -2.16 -16.95 16.98
C ASP A 43 -2.09 -18.14 16.01
N LEU A 44 -0.88 -18.66 15.83
CA LEU A 44 -0.61 -19.81 14.99
C LEU A 44 -1.04 -21.14 15.63
N SER A 45 -1.56 -21.15 16.87
CA SER A 45 -2.13 -22.37 17.46
C SER A 45 -3.47 -22.76 16.80
N VAL A 46 -4.13 -21.80 16.14
CA VAL A 46 -5.42 -21.99 15.46
C VAL A 46 -5.22 -21.89 13.95
N ALA A 47 -5.54 -22.95 13.20
CA ALA A 47 -5.55 -22.94 11.73
C ALA A 47 -4.27 -22.40 11.07
N LYS A 48 -3.09 -22.75 11.64
CA LYS A 48 -1.76 -22.31 11.20
C LYS A 48 -1.59 -22.29 9.68
N ASP A 49 -1.81 -23.43 9.03
CA ASP A 49 -1.50 -23.58 7.61
C ASP A 49 -2.37 -22.67 6.74
N ALA A 50 -3.65 -22.49 7.09
CA ALA A 50 -4.55 -21.58 6.38
C ALA A 50 -4.11 -20.11 6.54
N GLN A 51 -3.71 -19.71 7.75
CA GLN A 51 -3.23 -18.35 8.02
C GLN A 51 -1.91 -18.06 7.29
N LEU A 52 -0.95 -18.98 7.33
CA LEU A 52 0.33 -18.84 6.63
C LEU A 52 0.15 -18.86 5.11
N PHE A 53 -0.75 -19.70 4.60
CA PHE A 53 -1.10 -19.73 3.18
C PHE A 53 -1.70 -18.39 2.73
N LEU A 54 -2.63 -17.83 3.50
CA LEU A 54 -3.23 -16.53 3.18
C LEU A 54 -2.18 -15.41 3.22
N LEU A 55 -1.26 -15.44 4.19
CA LEU A 55 -0.16 -14.48 4.25
C LEU A 55 0.76 -14.62 3.02
N ALA A 56 1.10 -15.84 2.61
CA ALA A 56 1.84 -16.12 1.39
C ALA A 56 1.14 -15.57 0.14
N ALA A 57 -0.18 -15.79 0.02
CA ALA A 57 -0.99 -15.28 -1.08
C ALA A 57 -1.02 -13.74 -1.12
N PHE A 58 -1.09 -13.09 0.06
CA PHE A 58 -0.92 -11.64 0.14
C PHE A 58 0.49 -11.21 -0.30
N GLY A 59 1.53 -11.95 0.07
CA GLY A 59 2.89 -11.69 -0.37
C GLY A 59 3.08 -11.76 -1.90
N ILE A 60 2.47 -12.74 -2.56
CA ILE A 60 2.45 -12.83 -4.04
C ILE A 60 1.78 -11.58 -4.63
N SER A 61 0.64 -11.18 -4.04
CA SER A 61 -0.08 -9.97 -4.48
C SER A 61 0.77 -8.71 -4.28
N ASN A 62 1.55 -8.63 -3.20
CA ASN A 62 2.47 -7.52 -2.95
C ASN A 62 3.60 -7.44 -3.99
N TYR A 63 4.14 -8.57 -4.45
CA TYR A 63 5.09 -8.55 -5.57
C TYR A 63 4.45 -7.99 -6.85
N LEU A 64 3.26 -8.45 -7.19
CA LEU A 64 2.55 -8.00 -8.37
C LEU A 64 2.29 -6.48 -8.33
N THR A 65 1.73 -5.97 -7.22
CA THR A 65 1.49 -4.53 -7.06
C THR A 65 2.79 -3.75 -7.06
N GLY A 66 3.82 -4.23 -6.36
CA GLY A 66 5.13 -3.58 -6.31
C GLY A 66 5.77 -3.41 -7.68
N PHE A 67 5.81 -4.47 -8.49
CA PHE A 67 6.36 -4.41 -9.84
C PHE A 67 5.55 -3.50 -10.77
N ILE A 68 4.21 -3.54 -10.69
CA ILE A 68 3.33 -2.65 -11.44
C ILE A 68 3.60 -1.18 -11.07
N PHE A 69 3.70 -0.86 -9.78
CA PHE A 69 3.94 0.50 -9.30
C PHE A 69 5.32 1.01 -9.71
N ILE A 70 6.36 0.17 -9.63
CA ILE A 70 7.69 0.51 -10.11
C ILE A 70 7.64 0.80 -11.62
N LEU A 71 7.02 -0.07 -12.42
CA LEU A 71 6.90 0.11 -13.87
C LEU A 71 6.16 1.42 -14.21
N ILE A 72 4.99 1.64 -13.62
CA ILE A 72 4.18 2.85 -13.85
C ILE A 72 4.95 4.10 -13.45
N SER A 73 5.61 4.09 -12.28
CA SER A 73 6.39 5.25 -11.81
C SER A 73 7.48 5.66 -12.80
N ARG A 74 8.08 4.71 -13.53
CA ARG A 74 9.19 4.99 -14.45
C ARG A 74 8.75 5.22 -15.89
N LYS A 75 7.70 4.53 -16.35
CA LYS A 75 7.27 4.51 -17.76
C LYS A 75 6.00 5.31 -18.04
N ALA A 76 5.13 5.48 -17.05
CA ALA A 76 3.82 6.12 -17.21
C ALA A 76 3.50 7.06 -16.03
N LYS A 77 4.39 8.03 -15.78
CA LYS A 77 4.31 8.93 -14.60
C LYS A 77 2.95 9.58 -14.40
N HIS A 78 2.28 9.98 -15.48
CA HIS A 78 0.94 10.58 -15.46
C HIS A 78 -0.13 9.68 -14.83
N LEU A 79 0.09 8.36 -14.77
CA LEU A 79 -0.80 7.42 -14.09
C LEU A 79 -0.62 7.39 -12.58
N SER A 80 0.46 7.96 -12.05
CA SER A 80 0.84 7.77 -10.64
C SER A 80 -0.20 8.34 -9.67
N VAL A 81 -0.80 9.47 -10.00
CA VAL A 81 -1.88 10.09 -9.20
C VAL A 81 -3.10 9.19 -9.13
N TYR A 82 -3.47 8.55 -10.24
CA TYR A 82 -4.60 7.61 -10.26
C TYR A 82 -4.27 6.34 -9.45
N MET A 83 -3.06 5.80 -9.57
CA MET A 83 -2.66 4.62 -8.79
C MET A 83 -2.67 4.89 -7.29
N LEU A 84 -2.14 6.04 -6.84
CA LEU A 84 -2.20 6.45 -5.43
C LEU A 84 -3.65 6.61 -4.95
N SER A 85 -4.55 7.10 -5.81
CA SER A 85 -5.98 7.22 -5.51
C SER A 85 -6.65 5.85 -5.41
N PHE A 86 -6.34 4.93 -6.33
CA PHE A 86 -6.87 3.57 -6.31
C PHE A 86 -6.40 2.77 -5.10
N ILE A 87 -5.16 3.00 -4.64
CA ILE A 87 -4.69 2.44 -3.38
C ILE A 87 -5.63 2.86 -2.23
N LEU A 88 -5.89 4.15 -2.05
CA LEU A 88 -6.78 4.62 -0.98
C LEU A 88 -8.20 4.06 -1.11
N ALA A 89 -8.75 4.07 -2.33
CA ALA A 89 -10.08 3.56 -2.60
C ALA A 89 -10.22 2.06 -2.31
N ALA A 90 -9.22 1.26 -2.69
CA ALA A 90 -9.21 -0.18 -2.43
C ALA A 90 -9.17 -0.50 -0.93
N TYR A 91 -8.36 0.23 -0.15
CA TYR A 91 -8.33 0.05 1.31
C TYR A 91 -9.64 0.51 1.96
N ALA A 92 -10.24 1.61 1.51
CA ALA A 92 -11.54 2.04 2.00
C ALA A 92 -12.63 1.00 1.71
N LEU A 93 -12.66 0.47 0.49
CA LEU A 93 -13.57 -0.60 0.09
C LEU A 93 -13.37 -1.86 0.94
N GLY A 94 -12.11 -2.26 1.20
CA GLY A 94 -11.79 -3.38 2.08
C GLY A 94 -12.32 -3.19 3.50
N VAL A 95 -12.20 -1.99 4.07
CA VAL A 95 -12.76 -1.67 5.40
C VAL A 95 -14.29 -1.77 5.40
N VAL A 96 -14.95 -1.24 4.36
CA VAL A 96 -16.41 -1.35 4.23
C VAL A 96 -16.83 -2.81 4.09
N ALA A 97 -16.18 -3.58 3.23
CA ALA A 97 -16.47 -4.99 3.02
C ALA A 97 -16.33 -5.79 4.32
N MET A 98 -15.24 -5.60 5.08
CA MET A 98 -15.04 -6.25 6.38
C MET A 98 -16.17 -5.93 7.36
N ARG A 99 -16.64 -4.68 7.41
CA ARG A 99 -17.76 -4.30 8.28
C ARG A 99 -19.08 -4.93 7.86
N VAL A 100 -19.35 -5.02 6.55
CA VAL A 100 -20.58 -5.63 6.02
C VAL A 100 -20.67 -7.11 6.39
N VAL A 101 -19.55 -7.83 6.37
CA VAL A 101 -19.51 -9.26 6.76
C VAL A 101 -19.32 -9.48 8.27
N GLY A 102 -19.34 -8.42 9.08
CA GLY A 102 -19.25 -8.52 10.54
C GLY A 102 -17.84 -8.83 11.07
N LEU A 103 -16.79 -8.67 10.27
CA LEU A 103 -15.41 -8.84 10.74
C LEU A 103 -14.99 -7.65 11.60
N THR A 104 -14.69 -7.91 12.86
CA THR A 104 -14.13 -6.93 13.80
C THR A 104 -12.61 -7.09 13.89
N LYS A 105 -11.93 -6.01 14.34
CA LYS A 105 -10.52 -6.14 14.73
C LYS A 105 -10.45 -7.08 15.93
N GLY A 106 -9.70 -8.17 15.82
CA GLY A 106 -9.37 -8.99 16.98
C GLY A 106 -8.54 -8.21 18.00
N ASP A 107 -8.56 -8.67 19.26
CA ASP A 107 -7.89 -8.01 20.39
C ASP A 107 -6.35 -8.02 20.32
N ASN A 108 -5.78 -8.76 19.38
CA ASN A 108 -4.34 -8.81 19.21
C ASN A 108 -3.79 -7.54 18.56
N ALA A 109 -2.70 -7.02 19.13
CA ALA A 109 -1.99 -5.84 18.63
C ALA A 109 -1.32 -6.12 17.27
N PHE A 110 -2.10 -6.06 16.18
CA PHE A 110 -1.62 -6.18 14.81
C PHE A 110 -0.79 -4.95 14.44
N ARG A 111 0.53 -5.03 14.68
CA ARG A 111 1.47 -3.92 14.42
C ARG A 111 1.56 -3.56 12.94
N GLY A 112 1.29 -4.53 12.05
CA GLY A 112 1.16 -4.30 10.61
C GLY A 112 0.14 -3.21 10.25
N MET A 113 -0.86 -2.98 11.09
CA MET A 113 -1.84 -1.89 10.90
C MET A 113 -1.18 -0.51 10.88
N TYR A 114 -0.27 -0.23 11.82
CA TYR A 114 0.35 1.09 11.92
C TYR A 114 1.23 1.41 10.71
N ILE A 115 1.94 0.39 10.22
CA ILE A 115 2.72 0.49 8.99
C ILE A 115 1.80 0.80 7.81
N MET A 116 0.66 0.10 7.72
CA MET A 116 -0.33 0.36 6.68
C MET A 116 -0.95 1.76 6.79
N MET A 117 -1.20 2.25 7.99
CA MET A 117 -1.68 3.62 8.19
C MET A 117 -0.66 4.65 7.70
N GLY A 118 0.63 4.46 7.99
CA GLY A 118 1.70 5.31 7.47
C GLY A 118 1.77 5.29 5.93
N TYR A 119 1.66 4.09 5.35
CA TYR A 119 1.60 3.89 3.91
C TYR A 119 0.43 4.65 3.25
N LEU A 120 -0.78 4.53 3.81
CA LEU A 120 -1.97 5.22 3.31
C LEU A 120 -1.88 6.73 3.53
N LEU A 121 -1.31 7.17 4.65
CA LEU A 121 -1.09 8.58 4.94
C LEU A 121 -0.17 9.23 3.90
N ILE A 122 0.93 8.57 3.53
CA ILE A 122 1.84 9.05 2.48
C ILE A 122 1.10 9.19 1.14
N CYS A 123 0.26 8.22 0.79
CA CYS A 123 -0.56 8.29 -0.43
C CYS A 123 -1.51 9.50 -0.37
N LEU A 124 -2.22 9.69 0.74
CA LEU A 124 -3.17 10.79 0.93
C LEU A 124 -2.48 12.17 0.87
N LEU A 125 -1.39 12.35 1.64
CA LEU A 125 -0.65 13.61 1.67
C LEU A 125 -0.10 13.97 0.28
N THR A 126 0.31 12.96 -0.49
CA THR A 126 0.79 13.16 -1.86
C THR A 126 -0.32 13.68 -2.78
N LEU A 127 -1.54 13.12 -2.68
CA LEU A 127 -2.70 13.58 -3.45
C LEU A 127 -3.14 14.99 -3.03
N VAL A 128 -3.18 15.27 -1.73
CA VAL A 128 -3.51 16.61 -1.20
C VAL A 128 -2.51 17.64 -1.73
N LYS A 129 -1.21 17.35 -1.67
CA LYS A 129 -0.18 18.24 -2.21
C LYS A 129 -0.35 18.44 -3.72
N PHE A 130 -0.57 17.36 -4.48
CA PHE A 130 -0.78 17.44 -5.93
C PHE A 130 -2.00 18.32 -6.28
N ALA A 131 -3.12 18.15 -5.57
CA ALA A 131 -4.31 18.96 -5.77
C ALA A 131 -4.10 20.43 -5.40
N TRP A 132 -3.37 20.70 -4.31
CA TRP A 132 -3.01 22.05 -3.88
C TRP A 132 -2.15 22.78 -4.93
N ASP A 133 -1.11 22.11 -5.43
CA ASP A 133 -0.23 22.67 -6.47
C ASP A 133 -1.01 22.95 -7.77
N HIS A 134 -1.97 22.09 -8.12
CA HIS A 134 -2.83 22.27 -9.30
C HIS A 134 -3.76 23.48 -9.17
N ASN A 135 -4.35 23.69 -7.99
CA ASN A 135 -5.27 24.81 -7.75
C ASN A 135 -4.55 26.17 -7.72
N ARG A 136 -3.31 26.24 -7.21
CA ARG A 136 -2.51 27.48 -7.19
C ARG A 136 -2.11 27.97 -8.58
N ILE A 137 -1.93 27.07 -9.54
CA ILE A 137 -1.55 27.44 -10.91
C ILE A 137 -2.76 27.99 -11.68
N LYS A 138 -3.98 27.50 -11.38
CA LYS A 138 -5.20 28.00 -12.02
C LYS A 138 -5.62 29.40 -11.55
N SER A 139 -5.12 29.85 -10.40
CA SER A 139 -5.43 31.16 -9.81
C SER A 139 -4.46 32.28 -10.23
N ILE A 140 -3.49 31.99 -11.11
CA ILE A 140 -2.53 32.93 -11.69
C ILE A 140 -2.85 33.06 -13.18
#